data_AF-A0A086A4D4-F1
#
_entry.id   AF-A0A086A4D4-F1
#
_cell.length_a   1.000
_cell.length_b   1.000
_cell.length_c   1.000
_cell.angle_alpha   90.00
_cell.angle_beta   90.00
_cell.angle_gamma   90.00
#
_symmetry.space_group_name_H-M   'P 1'
#
loop_
_entity.id
_entity.type
_entity.pdbx_description
1 polymer ?
#
loop_
_entity_poly.entity_id
_entity_poly.type
_entity_poly.pdbx_seq_one_letter_code
_entity_poly.pdbx_strand_id
1 'polypeptide(L)'
;MMKVLSINIKQDRVFGLDILRCLAILFVVIGHGNYLLPTKISNIIDYFIFDGVSVFFVLSVFLIGGILIKEIENKDISFKLILNFWKRRWFRTLPNYFLILIILCILSVSFDKDFDGIRSIARYFVFSQNLFTPHPGFFPEAWSLSVEEWFYLLNPINYIIYFGYSKIIKKTNFDYDCFSYHYCCNSF
;
A
#
# COMPACT_ATOMS: atom_id res chain seq x y z
N MET A 1 35.95 -14.68 20.31
CA MET A 1 35.45 -14.50 18.93
C MET A 1 33.97 -14.10 19.01
N MET A 2 33.67 -12.85 18.70
CA MET A 2 32.40 -12.19 18.99
C MET A 2 31.32 -12.66 17.99
N LYS A 3 30.31 -13.43 18.45
CA LYS A 3 29.10 -13.77 17.69
C LYS A 3 28.20 -12.52 17.57
N VAL A 4 28.59 -11.57 16.72
CA VAL A 4 27.85 -10.30 16.53
C VAL A 4 26.65 -10.46 15.59
N LEU A 5 26.59 -11.56 14.82
CA LEU A 5 25.50 -11.84 13.88
C LEU A 5 24.94 -13.26 14.06
N SER A 6 24.35 -13.56 15.22
CA SER A 6 23.39 -14.66 15.28
C SER A 6 22.04 -14.15 14.80
N ILE A 7 21.87 -14.08 13.47
CA ILE A 7 20.57 -13.76 12.88
C ILE A 7 19.65 -14.96 13.17
N ASN A 8 18.79 -14.82 14.17
CA ASN A 8 17.76 -15.81 14.45
C ASN A 8 16.66 -15.63 13.40
N ILE A 9 16.82 -16.30 12.25
CA ILE A 9 15.84 -16.26 11.17
C ILE A 9 14.62 -17.03 11.64
N LYS A 10 13.55 -16.30 11.97
CA LYS A 10 12.24 -16.89 12.23
C LYS A 10 11.83 -17.72 11.00
N GLN A 11 11.55 -19.00 11.18
CA GLN A 11 11.31 -19.97 10.08
C GLN A 11 10.18 -19.57 9.11
N ASP A 12 9.27 -18.67 9.50
CA ASP A 12 8.18 -18.17 8.65
C ASP A 12 8.54 -16.96 7.77
N ARG A 13 9.80 -16.49 7.78
CA ARG A 13 10.22 -15.28 7.05
C ARG A 13 10.86 -15.64 5.71
N VAL A 14 10.30 -15.13 4.62
CA VAL A 14 10.88 -15.24 3.28
C VAL A 14 11.99 -14.20 3.11
N PHE A 15 13.23 -14.59 3.42
CA PHE A 15 14.39 -13.70 3.43
C PHE A 15 14.64 -12.99 2.09
N GLY A 16 14.38 -13.64 0.96
CA GLY A 16 14.54 -13.04 -0.37
C GLY A 16 13.69 -11.78 -0.59
N LEU A 17 12.47 -11.74 -0.04
CA LEU A 17 11.60 -10.56 -0.14
C LEU A 17 12.14 -9.38 0.66
N ASP A 18 12.79 -9.65 1.80
CA ASP A 18 13.41 -8.60 2.62
C ASP A 18 14.65 -8.01 1.92
N ILE A 19 15.47 -8.84 1.26
CA ILE A 19 16.58 -8.37 0.43
C ILE A 19 16.07 -7.49 -0.70
N LEU A 20 15.04 -7.94 -1.43
CA LEU A 20 14.52 -7.20 -2.57
C LEU A 20 13.92 -5.85 -2.14
N ARG A 21 13.23 -5.81 -0.99
CA ARG A 21 12.78 -4.55 -0.39
C ARG A 21 13.94 -3.63 -0.01
N CYS A 22 15.00 -4.18 0.57
CA CYS A 22 16.17 -3.40 0.93
C CYS A 22 16.81 -2.76 -0.31
N LEU A 23 16.99 -3.52 -1.39
CA LEU A 23 17.49 -3.01 -2.67
C LEU A 23 16.54 -1.95 -3.28
N ALA A 24 15.23 -2.20 -3.24
CA ALA A 24 14.24 -1.24 -3.73
C ALA A 24 14.32 0.10 -2.98
N ILE A 25 14.37 0.06 -1.63
CA ILE A 25 14.53 1.26 -0.80
C ILE A 25 15.84 1.98 -1.13
N LEU A 26 16.94 1.24 -1.34
CA LEU A 26 18.22 1.81 -1.71
C LEU A 26 18.11 2.59 -3.04
N PHE A 27 17.50 2.00 -4.07
CA PHE A 27 17.28 2.69 -5.34
C PHE A 27 16.40 3.94 -5.19
N VAL A 28 15.36 3.89 -4.36
CA VAL A 28 14.51 5.06 -4.07
C VAL A 28 15.35 6.19 -3.44
N VAL A 29 16.14 5.86 -2.42
CA VAL A 29 16.98 6.85 -1.71
C VAL A 29 18.03 7.45 -2.62
N ILE A 30 18.73 6.63 -3.42
CA ILE A 30 19.74 7.15 -4.35
C ILE A 30 19.07 7.98 -5.45
N GLY A 31 17.93 7.54 -5.99
CA GLY A 31 17.20 8.28 -7.03
C GLY A 31 16.77 9.67 -6.57
N HIS A 32 16.22 9.80 -5.35
CA HIS A 32 15.84 11.11 -4.80
C HIS A 32 17.05 11.94 -4.36
N GLY A 33 18.08 11.28 -3.81
CA GLY A 33 19.33 11.92 -3.42
C GLY A 33 20.15 12.43 -4.61
N ASN A 34 19.88 11.94 -5.83
CA ASN A 34 20.66 12.27 -7.01
C ASN A 34 20.61 13.77 -7.35
N TYR A 35 19.52 14.45 -6.98
CA TYR A 35 19.37 15.90 -7.13
C TYR A 35 20.40 16.71 -6.35
N LEU A 36 21.00 16.14 -5.29
CA LEU A 36 22.02 16.79 -4.46
C LEU A 36 23.45 16.61 -5.00
N LEU A 37 23.63 15.78 -6.04
CA LEU A 37 24.95 15.42 -6.58
C LEU A 37 25.32 16.28 -7.80
N PRO A 38 26.64 16.48 -8.07
CA PRO A 38 27.09 17.09 -9.32
C PRO A 38 26.61 16.32 -10.54
N THR A 39 26.22 17.05 -11.60
CA THR A 39 25.60 16.48 -12.82
C THR A 39 26.40 15.34 -13.48
N LYS A 40 27.74 15.40 -13.42
CA LYS A 40 28.60 14.33 -13.95
C LYS A 40 28.42 13.02 -13.20
N ILE A 41 28.26 13.09 -11.88
CA ILE A 41 28.06 11.92 -11.02
C ILE A 41 26.63 11.42 -11.16
N SER A 42 25.65 12.34 -11.20
CA SER A 42 24.25 11.97 -11.29
C SER A 42 23.93 11.20 -12.58
N ASN A 43 24.48 11.62 -13.71
CA ASN A 43 24.28 10.95 -15.00
C ASN A 43 24.85 9.53 -15.03
N ILE A 44 25.95 9.28 -14.31
CA ILE A 44 26.51 7.93 -14.20
C ILE A 44 25.57 7.07 -13.35
N ILE A 45 25.10 7.60 -12.23
CA ILE A 45 24.20 6.91 -11.30
C ILE A 45 22.88 6.55 -11.98
N ASP A 46 22.29 7.46 -12.77
CA ASP A 46 21.02 7.25 -13.47
C ASP A 46 21.07 6.06 -14.45
N TYR A 47 22.25 5.72 -14.99
CA TYR A 47 22.40 4.55 -15.85
C TYR A 47 22.25 3.22 -15.10
N PHE A 48 22.55 3.19 -13.80
CA PHE A 48 22.54 1.98 -12.96
C PHE A 48 21.36 1.89 -12.01
N ILE A 49 20.59 2.98 -11.84
CA ILE A 49 19.40 2.99 -10.99
C ILE A 49 18.22 2.35 -11.69
N PHE A 50 17.54 1.46 -10.97
CA PHE A 50 16.24 0.92 -11.35
C PHE A 50 15.12 1.67 -10.65
N ASP A 51 13.90 1.55 -11.17
CA ASP A 51 12.70 2.06 -10.51
C ASP A 51 12.40 1.28 -9.22
N GLY A 52 13.06 1.69 -8.13
CA GLY A 52 12.87 1.14 -6.81
C GLY A 52 11.46 1.33 -6.27
N VAL A 53 10.74 2.38 -6.69
CA VAL A 53 9.38 2.64 -6.21
C VAL A 53 8.43 1.56 -6.73
N SER A 54 8.50 1.25 -8.03
CA SER A 54 7.69 0.19 -8.63
C SER A 54 7.98 -1.18 -8.00
N VAL A 55 9.25 -1.53 -7.77
CA VAL A 55 9.62 -2.79 -7.11
C VAL A 55 9.07 -2.82 -5.67
N PHE A 56 9.22 -1.73 -4.93
CA PHE A 56 8.70 -1.62 -3.57
C PHE A 56 7.18 -1.78 -3.53
N PHE A 57 6.46 -1.18 -4.48
CA PHE A 57 5.01 -1.33 -4.59
C PHE A 57 4.56 -2.74 -4.88
N VAL A 58 5.15 -3.42 -5.87
CA VAL A 58 4.80 -4.80 -6.19
C VAL A 58 4.99 -5.70 -4.97
N LEU A 59 6.11 -5.52 -4.25
CA LEU A 59 6.37 -6.27 -3.02
C LEU A 59 5.38 -5.94 -1.90
N SER A 60 5.05 -4.66 -1.72
CA SER A 60 4.05 -4.23 -0.74
C SER A 60 2.69 -4.84 -1.05
N VAL A 61 2.20 -4.78 -2.29
CA VAL A 61 0.94 -5.40 -2.71
C VAL A 61 0.95 -6.90 -2.44
N PHE A 62 2.03 -7.61 -2.83
CA PHE A 62 2.16 -9.05 -2.61
C PHE A 62 2.09 -9.43 -1.12
N LEU A 63 2.87 -8.77 -0.26
CA LEU A 63 2.93 -9.09 1.15
C LEU A 63 1.69 -8.66 1.93
N ILE A 64 1.11 -7.52 1.58
CA ILE A 64 -0.06 -6.96 2.26
C ILE A 64 -1.33 -7.71 1.85
N GLY A 65 -1.46 -8.00 0.55
CA GLY A 65 -2.53 -8.85 0.03
C GLY A 65 -2.51 -10.24 0.67
N GLY A 66 -1.33 -10.87 0.76
CA GLY A 66 -1.19 -12.18 1.41
C GLY A 66 -1.60 -12.18 2.89
N ILE A 67 -1.28 -11.12 3.65
CA ILE A 67 -1.72 -10.97 5.05
C ILE A 67 -3.24 -10.87 5.12
N LEU A 68 -3.85 -10.06 4.25
CA LEU A 68 -5.30 -9.87 4.25
C LEU A 68 -6.05 -11.15 3.87
N ILE A 69 -5.59 -11.86 2.83
CA ILE A 69 -6.15 -13.17 2.44
C ILE A 69 -6.07 -14.14 3.62
N LYS A 70 -4.90 -14.27 4.25
CA LYS A 70 -4.71 -15.16 5.39
C LYS A 70 -5.59 -14.79 6.59
N GLU A 71 -5.81 -13.50 6.84
CA GLU A 71 -6.72 -13.06 7.91
C GLU A 71 -8.20 -13.39 7.58
N ILE A 72 -8.60 -13.29 6.30
CA ILE A 72 -9.95 -13.63 5.81
C ILE A 72 -10.20 -15.14 5.76
N GLU A 73 -9.21 -15.95 5.40
CA GLU A 73 -9.38 -17.42 5.38
C GLU A 73 -9.53 -18.00 6.79
N ASN A 74 -8.86 -17.39 7.78
CA ASN A 74 -8.85 -17.89 9.15
C ASN A 74 -9.97 -17.30 10.04
N LYS A 75 -10.70 -16.29 9.56
CA LYS A 75 -11.74 -15.58 10.35
C LYS A 75 -12.89 -15.17 9.45
N ASP A 76 -14.11 -15.17 9.98
CA ASP A 76 -15.22 -14.55 9.26
C ASP A 76 -14.94 -13.07 8.95
N ILE A 77 -15.26 -12.68 7.71
CA ILE A 77 -15.17 -11.30 7.25
C ILE A 77 -16.06 -10.45 8.14
N SER A 78 -15.44 -9.62 8.98
CA SER A 78 -16.12 -8.72 9.89
C SER A 78 -15.56 -7.32 9.74
N PHE A 79 -16.41 -6.33 9.95
CA PHE A 79 -16.01 -4.92 9.93
C PHE A 79 -14.87 -4.64 10.93
N LYS A 80 -14.86 -5.34 12.07
CA LYS A 80 -13.79 -5.25 13.08
C LYS A 80 -12.44 -5.72 12.57
N LEU A 81 -12.39 -6.77 11.73
CA LEU A 81 -11.16 -7.26 11.12
C LEU A 81 -10.55 -6.19 10.20
N ILE A 82 -11.37 -5.60 9.33
CA ILE A 82 -10.95 -4.56 8.38
C ILE A 82 -10.50 -3.30 9.10
N LEU A 83 -11.24 -2.85 10.12
CA LEU A 83 -10.83 -1.72 10.95
C LEU A 83 -9.48 -1.96 11.63
N ASN A 84 -9.25 -3.17 12.15
CA ASN A 84 -7.97 -3.51 12.77
C ASN A 84 -6.83 -3.54 11.74
N PHE A 85 -7.10 -4.01 10.52
CA PHE A 85 -6.17 -3.96 9.41
C PHE A 85 -5.77 -2.51 9.10
N TRP A 86 -6.73 -1.61 8.87
CA TRP A 86 -6.45 -0.19 8.59
C TRP A 86 -5.71 0.49 9.74
N LYS A 87 -6.15 0.30 10.99
CA LYS A 87 -5.47 0.89 12.16
C LYS A 87 -3.99 0.55 12.19
N ARG A 88 -3.63 -0.74 12.03
CA ARG A 88 -2.24 -1.17 12.07
C ARG A 88 -1.38 -0.53 10.99
N ARG A 89 -1.96 -0.22 9.82
CA ARG A 89 -1.24 0.44 8.72
C ARG A 89 -1.13 1.93 8.96
N TRP A 90 -2.25 2.58 9.26
CA TRP A 90 -2.30 4.00 9.51
C TRP A 90 -1.41 4.44 10.66
N PHE A 91 -1.36 3.71 11.78
CA PHE A 91 -0.44 4.04 12.88
C PHE A 91 1.05 3.89 12.52
N ARG A 92 1.38 3.22 11.42
CA ARG A 92 2.76 3.05 10.96
C ARG A 92 3.17 4.12 9.95
N THR A 93 2.29 4.48 9.02
CA THR A 93 2.61 5.36 7.88
C THR A 93 2.20 6.81 8.12
N LEU A 94 0.98 7.04 8.62
CA LEU A 94 0.39 8.37 8.73
C LEU A 94 1.12 9.32 9.69
N PRO A 95 1.61 8.90 10.87
CA PRO A 95 2.28 9.82 11.79
C PRO A 95 3.49 10.50 11.16
N ASN A 96 4.34 9.73 10.47
CA ASN A 96 5.53 10.28 9.80
C ASN A 96 5.14 11.13 8.60
N TYR A 97 4.14 10.72 7.82
CA TYR A 97 3.65 11.50 6.69
C TYR A 97 3.14 12.88 7.12
N PHE A 98 2.26 12.93 8.13
CA PHE A 98 1.71 14.20 8.61
C PHE A 98 2.78 15.06 9.29
N LEU A 99 3.75 14.45 9.98
CA LEU A 99 4.89 15.17 10.53
C LEU A 99 5.67 15.91 9.43
N ILE A 100 6.05 15.21 8.36
CA ILE A 100 6.78 15.83 7.24
C ILE A 100 5.91 16.85 6.50
N LEU A 101 4.63 16.55 6.28
CA LEU A 101 3.69 17.49 5.66
C LEU A 101 3.61 18.80 6.45
N ILE A 102 3.49 18.73 7.77
CA ILE A 102 3.45 19.91 8.65
C ILE A 102 4.76 20.70 8.55
N ILE A 103 5.92 20.02 8.56
CA ILE A 103 7.23 20.68 8.41
C ILE A 103 7.30 21.42 7.07
N LEU A 104 6.91 20.78 5.96
CA LEU A 104 6.90 21.40 4.64
C LEU A 104 5.95 22.60 4.57
N CYS A 105 4.79 22.51 5.22
CA CYS A 105 3.85 23.64 5.33
C CYS A 105 4.48 24.82 6.08
N ILE A 106 5.12 24.57 7.23
CA ILE A 106 5.79 25.61 8.03
C ILE A 106 6.91 26.28 7.22
N LEU A 107 7.76 25.49 6.56
CA LEU A 107 8.84 26.00 5.72
C LEU A 107 8.31 26.83 4.56
N SER A 108 7.27 26.35 3.86
CA SER A 108 6.73 27.05 2.69
C SER A 108 6.08 28.37 3.07
N VAL A 109 5.29 28.41 4.15
CA VAL A 109 4.75 29.68 4.67
C VAL A 109 5.84 30.65 5.12
N SER A 110 6.99 30.14 5.59
CA SER A 110 8.10 30.97 6.08
C SER A 110 8.99 31.54 4.98
N PHE A 111 9.18 30.78 3.88
CA PHE A 111 10.20 31.08 2.86
C PHE A 111 9.61 31.38 1.47
N ASP A 112 8.38 30.95 1.18
CA ASP A 112 7.72 31.15 -0.11
C ASP A 112 6.53 32.11 0.04
N LYS A 113 6.68 33.31 -0.53
CA LYS A 113 5.69 34.39 -0.44
C LYS A 113 4.46 34.17 -1.34
N ASP A 114 4.59 33.31 -2.35
CA ASP A 114 3.54 33.03 -3.33
C ASP A 114 2.80 31.72 -3.02
N PHE A 115 3.03 31.14 -1.83
CA PHE A 115 2.43 29.88 -1.42
C PHE A 115 0.91 30.01 -1.18
N ASP A 116 0.12 29.53 -2.14
CA ASP A 116 -1.37 29.53 -2.12
C ASP A 116 -1.96 28.41 -1.23
N GLY A 117 -1.42 28.31 0.00
CA GLY A 117 -1.29 27.08 0.78
C GLY A 117 -2.56 26.29 1.10
N ILE A 118 -3.64 26.94 1.54
CA ILE A 118 -4.79 26.21 2.12
C ILE A 118 -5.50 25.31 1.09
N ARG A 119 -5.68 25.81 -0.14
CA ARG A 119 -6.37 25.07 -1.20
C ARG A 119 -5.50 23.94 -1.78
N SER A 120 -4.19 24.16 -1.82
CA SER A 120 -3.21 23.21 -2.34
C SER A 120 -2.90 22.08 -1.35
N ILE A 121 -2.89 22.35 -0.04
CA ILE A 121 -2.60 21.37 1.01
C ILE A 121 -3.78 20.42 1.26
N ALA A 122 -5.03 20.88 1.10
CA ALA A 122 -6.22 20.10 1.41
C ALA A 122 -6.24 18.72 0.72
N ARG A 123 -5.69 18.63 -0.51
CA ARG A 123 -5.59 17.37 -1.27
C ARG A 123 -4.67 16.34 -0.61
N TYR A 124 -3.61 16.78 0.07
CA TYR A 124 -2.65 15.91 0.75
C TYR A 124 -3.23 15.26 2.02
N PHE A 125 -4.24 15.84 2.65
CA PHE A 125 -4.90 15.26 3.81
C PHE A 125 -5.81 14.08 3.48
N VAL A 126 -6.40 14.09 2.28
CA VAL A 126 -7.30 13.03 1.79
C VAL A 126 -6.66 12.18 0.70
N PHE A 127 -5.35 12.33 0.49
CA PHE A 127 -4.58 11.60 -0.52
C PHE A 127 -5.12 11.74 -1.96
N SER A 128 -5.72 12.89 -2.29
CA SER A 128 -6.40 13.11 -3.58
C SER A 128 -5.55 13.82 -4.64
N GLN A 129 -4.28 14.13 -4.31
CA GLN A 129 -3.39 14.89 -5.18
C GLN A 129 -3.07 14.20 -6.53
N ASN A 130 -3.23 12.87 -6.60
CA ASN A 130 -2.91 12.03 -7.76
C ASN A 130 -4.10 11.47 -8.53
N LEU A 131 -5.32 11.81 -8.13
CA LEU A 131 -6.51 11.15 -8.68
C LEU A 131 -6.90 11.69 -10.06
N PHE A 132 -6.87 13.01 -10.22
CA PHE A 132 -7.41 13.69 -11.41
C PHE A 132 -6.45 14.68 -12.05
N THR A 133 -5.31 14.93 -11.40
CA THR A 133 -4.31 15.89 -11.83
C THR A 133 -2.92 15.30 -11.69
N PRO A 134 -1.94 15.73 -12.51
CA PRO A 134 -0.54 15.42 -12.24
C PRO A 134 -0.15 15.80 -10.82
N HIS A 135 0.69 14.97 -10.18
CA HIS A 135 1.11 15.18 -8.79
C HIS A 135 1.81 16.53 -8.63
N PRO A 136 1.42 17.38 -7.67
CA PRO A 136 2.07 18.67 -7.47
C PRO A 136 3.50 18.52 -6.93
N GLY A 137 4.39 19.45 -7.28
CA GLY A 137 5.79 19.44 -6.84
C GLY A 137 6.03 19.89 -5.39
N PHE A 138 4.99 20.23 -4.63
CA PHE A 138 5.11 20.70 -3.24
C PHE A 138 5.65 19.63 -2.29
N PHE A 139 5.13 18.41 -2.41
CA PHE A 139 5.61 17.26 -1.66
C PHE A 139 5.70 16.08 -2.62
N PRO A 140 6.74 16.06 -3.48
CA PRO A 140 6.81 15.14 -4.61
C PRO A 140 6.73 13.69 -4.15
N GLU A 141 7.39 13.33 -3.06
CA GLU A 141 7.45 11.97 -2.52
C GLU A 141 6.08 11.42 -2.07
N ALA A 142 5.12 12.29 -1.73
CA ALA A 142 3.78 11.90 -1.31
C ALA A 142 2.98 11.20 -2.41
N TRP A 143 3.45 11.25 -3.66
CA TRP A 143 2.77 10.62 -4.78
C TRP A 143 2.57 9.11 -4.54
N SER A 144 3.63 8.44 -4.09
CA SER A 144 3.63 7.00 -3.94
C SER A 144 2.76 6.57 -2.75
N LEU A 145 2.88 7.28 -1.62
CA LEU A 145 2.08 7.00 -0.45
C LEU A 145 0.58 7.17 -0.72
N SER A 146 0.17 8.16 -1.52
CA SER A 146 -1.25 8.35 -1.86
C SER A 146 -1.84 7.13 -2.57
N VAL A 147 -1.10 6.54 -3.51
CA VAL A 147 -1.51 5.33 -4.23
C VAL A 147 -1.60 4.15 -3.27
N GLU A 148 -0.66 4.04 -2.34
CA GLU A 148 -0.63 2.98 -1.33
C GLU A 148 -1.84 3.06 -0.36
N GLU A 149 -2.21 4.26 0.09
CA GLU A 149 -3.36 4.45 0.99
C GLU A 149 -4.69 4.15 0.29
N TRP A 150 -4.87 4.56 -0.97
CA TRP A 150 -6.05 4.16 -1.76
C TRP A 150 -6.10 2.66 -2.00
N PHE A 151 -4.95 2.03 -2.24
CA PHE A 151 -4.88 0.57 -2.30
C PHE A 151 -5.32 -0.08 -0.98
N TYR A 152 -4.93 0.44 0.18
CA TYR A 152 -5.36 -0.07 1.49
C TYR A 152 -6.86 0.05 1.73
N LEU A 153 -7.49 1.10 1.22
CA LEU A 153 -8.93 1.30 1.31
C LEU A 153 -9.69 0.35 0.36
N LEU A 154 -9.26 0.26 -0.90
CA LEU A 154 -9.97 -0.49 -1.93
C LEU A 154 -9.81 -2.00 -1.80
N ASN A 155 -8.64 -2.49 -1.40
CA ASN A 155 -8.34 -3.92 -1.34
C ASN A 155 -9.32 -4.73 -0.47
N PRO A 156 -9.62 -4.37 0.80
CA PRO A 156 -10.59 -5.10 1.61
C PRO A 156 -12.02 -5.02 1.04
N ILE A 157 -12.39 -3.91 0.40
CA ILE A 157 -13.70 -3.76 -0.25
C ILE A 157 -13.81 -4.75 -1.42
N ASN A 158 -12.78 -4.82 -2.26
CA ASN A 158 -12.73 -5.77 -3.37
C ASN A 158 -12.86 -7.23 -2.90
N TYR A 159 -12.22 -7.58 -1.77
CA TYR A 159 -12.38 -8.92 -1.19
C TYR A 159 -13.78 -9.18 -0.64
N ILE A 160 -14.40 -8.23 0.07
CA ILE A 160 -15.79 -8.39 0.53
C ILE A 160 -16.72 -8.65 -0.66
N ILE A 161 -16.56 -7.87 -1.73
CA ILE A 161 -17.35 -8.01 -2.95
C ILE A 161 -17.13 -9.41 -3.56
N TYR A 162 -15.88 -9.80 -3.77
CA TYR A 162 -15.54 -11.10 -4.35
C TYR A 162 -16.08 -12.30 -3.54
N PHE A 163 -15.83 -12.31 -2.23
CA PHE A 163 -16.30 -13.39 -1.36
C PHE A 163 -17.82 -13.36 -1.18
N GLY A 164 -18.43 -12.17 -1.10
CA GLY A 164 -19.87 -11.98 -1.09
C GLY A 164 -20.54 -12.58 -2.32
N TYR A 165 -20.03 -12.25 -3.52
CA TYR A 165 -20.49 -12.85 -4.77
C TYR A 165 -20.33 -14.38 -4.78
N SER A 166 -19.17 -14.90 -4.36
CA SER A 166 -18.93 -16.36 -4.34
C SER A 166 -19.89 -17.12 -3.42
N LYS A 167 -20.28 -16.52 -2.28
CA LYS A 167 -21.22 -17.11 -1.32
C LYS A 167 -22.64 -17.09 -1.86
N ILE A 168 -23.03 -16.03 -2.57
CA ILE A 168 -24.34 -15.93 -3.25
C ILE A 168 -24.45 -16.99 -4.36
N ILE A 169 -23.41 -17.16 -5.18
CA ILE A 169 -23.40 -18.16 -6.27
C ILE A 169 -23.49 -19.59 -5.71
N LYS A 170 -22.74 -19.92 -4.64
CA LYS A 170 -22.84 -21.23 -4.01
C LYS A 170 -24.22 -21.49 -3.40
N LYS A 171 -24.83 -20.47 -2.77
CA LYS A 171 -26.17 -20.60 -2.19
C LYS A 171 -27.23 -20.82 -3.28
N THR A 172 -27.18 -20.04 -4.35
CA THR A 172 -28.11 -20.19 -5.48
C THR A 172 -27.99 -21.57 -6.13
N ASN A 173 -26.78 -22.06 -6.44
CA ASN A 173 -26.59 -23.42 -6.96
C ASN A 173 -27.12 -24.51 -6.01
N PHE A 174 -26.89 -24.38 -4.70
CA PHE A 174 -27.43 -25.31 -3.71
C PHE A 174 -28.97 -25.28 -3.64
N ASP A 175 -29.58 -24.10 -3.71
CA ASP A 175 -31.04 -23.95 -3.73
C ASP A 175 -31.64 -24.54 -5.03
N TYR A 176 -30.97 -24.40 -6.19
CA TYR A 176 -31.39 -25.03 -7.45
C TYR A 176 -31.31 -26.56 -7.39
N ASP A 177 -30.24 -27.12 -6.83
CA ASP A 177 -30.11 -28.57 -6.66
C ASP A 177 -31.20 -29.11 -5.73
N CYS A 178 -31.43 -28.47 -4.58
CA CYS A 178 -32.52 -28.85 -3.66
C CYS A 178 -33.91 -28.75 -4.30
N PHE A 179 -34.17 -27.71 -5.10
CA PHE A 179 -35.43 -27.56 -5.83
C PHE A 179 -35.60 -28.66 -6.88
N SER A 180 -34.56 -28.97 -7.65
CA SER A 180 -34.59 -30.04 -8.66
C SER A 180 -34.83 -31.42 -8.04
N TYR A 181 -34.17 -31.74 -6.92
CA TYR A 181 -34.40 -32.98 -6.18
C TYR A 181 -35.81 -33.07 -5.57
N HIS A 182 -36.38 -31.97 -5.08
CA HIS A 182 -37.72 -31.98 -4.48
C HIS A 182 -38.84 -32.16 -5.52
N TYR A 183 -38.67 -31.63 -6.75
CA TYR A 183 -39.60 -31.87 -7.86
C TYR A 183 -39.46 -33.30 -8.44
N CYS A 184 -38.27 -33.87 -8.47
CA CYS A 184 -38.06 -35.27 -8.88
C CYS A 184 -38.67 -36.27 -7.88
N CYS A 185 -38.62 -36.01 -6.58
CA CYS A 185 -39.20 -36.91 -5.57
C CYS A 185 -40.73 -36.81 -5.42
N ASN A 186 -41.36 -35.70 -5.81
CA ASN A 186 -42.83 -35.54 -5.74
C ASN A 186 -43.55 -35.90 -7.06
N SER A 187 -42.84 -36.40 -8.07
CA SER A 187 -43.40 -36.80 -9.37
C SER A 187 -43.53 -38.33 -9.55
N PHE A 188 -43.42 -39.11 -8.47
CA PHE A 188 -43.69 -40.54 -8.40
C PHE A 188 -44.80 -40.85 -7.39
#